data_AF-A0A8J3PCR7-F1
#
_entry.id   AF-A0A8J3PCR7-F1
#
_cell.length_a   1.000
_cell.length_b   1.000
_cell.length_c   1.000
_cell.angle_alpha   90.00
_cell.angle_beta   90.00
_cell.angle_gamma   90.00
#
_symmetry.space_group_name_H-M   'P 1'
#
loop_
_entity.id
_entity.type
_entity.pdbx_description
1 polymer ?
#
loop_
_entity_poly.entity_id
_entity_poly.type
_entity_poly.pdbx_seq_one_letter_code
_entity_poly.pdbx_strand_id
1 'polypeptide(L)'
;MTALERRYRRLMLWYPRSYRDSRGDEIVSTLLDLAPPGQRWPTAVEAADLIEGGLRRRLGVATVDGLDEGLRRAAPVALALLGGAAAFLWWRVEPLGPPTLGPAAYAAWLLACAVALLAPARWTRPALATALAVTMTLPAVAPLTPYARPPVWVLMTFSVFGVIALAGTGPWSRDLERRAAPALGAIAVACGAHLVAQAWPDPLVGYYQPAFAQLGLVVAAAVGALAALALTAPRHDAPPRSQLWATLLIALPGAWLGPFDTDTWRATTALPPFGRLAQVLLGTTLVLLTMARLRTHRPRRTPANADPSGASATAPGPQARGVAAAMLAGCAVGLLGFVAGIGAVTGHAVATVLVCGVAAALLGTSRAGRGTGQRTRAPGSGLVARVREAGLAAVATLAGAYAVGVYSNDWTFGGWTELTRTAGLAVSLAVVPLAFAAYTAYRSARQVPVVAAGLLCAGWLGWLMLPELPAWGPVLPVLAAAGLVRAALSIPAWRGRTGP
;
A
#
# COMPACT_ATOMS: atom_id res chain seq x y z
N MET A 1 -35.10 24.33 -10.81
CA MET A 1 -33.77 24.03 -10.25
C MET A 1 -33.10 25.29 -9.72
N THR A 2 -32.72 25.30 -8.44
CA THR A 2 -32.02 26.45 -7.83
C THR A 2 -30.56 26.51 -8.31
N ALA A 3 -29.89 27.66 -8.13
CA ALA A 3 -28.47 27.79 -8.47
C ALA A 3 -27.57 26.85 -7.62
N LEU A 4 -27.93 26.66 -6.34
CA LEU A 4 -27.25 25.75 -5.42
C LEU A 4 -27.38 24.29 -5.87
N GLU A 5 -28.58 23.84 -6.24
CA GLU A 5 -28.83 22.48 -6.74
C GLU A 5 -27.96 22.16 -7.97
N ARG A 6 -27.87 23.08 -8.94
CA ARG A 6 -27.00 22.91 -10.13
C ARG A 6 -25.53 22.73 -9.77
N ARG A 7 -25.07 23.28 -8.65
CA ARG A 7 -23.69 23.15 -8.17
C ARG A 7 -23.45 21.84 -7.46
N TYR A 8 -24.38 21.41 -6.61
CA TYR A 8 -24.33 20.05 -6.03
C TYR A 8 -24.36 18.97 -7.12
N ARG A 9 -25.23 19.10 -8.12
CA ARG A 9 -25.25 18.16 -9.26
C ARG A 9 -23.95 18.15 -10.08
N ARG A 10 -23.26 19.30 -10.18
CA ARG A 10 -21.91 19.37 -10.77
C ARG A 10 -20.87 18.65 -9.91
N LEU A 11 -20.89 18.84 -8.60
CA LEU A 11 -20.01 18.10 -7.68
C LEU A 11 -20.29 16.60 -7.70
N MET A 12 -21.54 16.19 -7.94
CA MET A 12 -21.87 14.78 -8.12
C MET A 12 -21.14 14.14 -9.32
N LEU A 13 -20.55 14.90 -10.26
CA LEU A 13 -19.69 14.34 -11.33
C LEU A 13 -18.52 13.49 -10.80
N TRP A 14 -18.07 13.72 -9.57
CA TRP A 14 -17.04 12.90 -8.93
C TRP A 14 -17.53 11.49 -8.57
N TYR A 15 -18.84 11.22 -8.54
CA TYR A 15 -19.38 9.88 -8.31
C TYR A 15 -19.49 9.05 -9.61
N PRO A 16 -19.37 7.70 -9.56
CA PRO A 16 -19.63 6.84 -10.70
C PRO A 16 -21.04 7.05 -11.28
N ARG A 17 -21.21 6.95 -12.61
CA ARG A 17 -22.49 7.21 -13.29
C ARG A 17 -23.65 6.40 -12.70
N SER A 18 -23.48 5.08 -12.57
CA SER A 18 -24.50 4.20 -11.99
C SER A 18 -24.92 4.59 -10.58
N TYR A 19 -23.99 5.07 -9.75
CA TYR A 19 -24.30 5.51 -8.40
C TYR A 19 -25.14 6.79 -8.42
N ARG A 20 -24.77 7.76 -9.25
CA ARG A 20 -25.55 9.01 -9.41
C ARG A 20 -26.95 8.74 -9.92
N ASP A 21 -27.10 7.82 -10.87
CA ASP A 21 -28.40 7.48 -11.43
C ASP A 21 -29.31 6.83 -10.37
N SER A 22 -28.74 6.10 -9.40
CA SER A 22 -29.49 5.42 -8.32
C SER A 22 -29.73 6.25 -7.04
N ARG A 23 -28.76 7.09 -6.66
CA ARG A 23 -28.68 7.76 -5.34
C ARG A 23 -28.45 9.27 -5.44
N GLY A 24 -28.25 9.79 -6.65
CA GLY A 24 -27.83 11.16 -6.87
C GLY A 24 -28.88 12.17 -6.43
N ASP A 25 -30.15 11.92 -6.75
CA ASP A 25 -31.25 12.79 -6.36
C ASP A 25 -31.50 12.75 -4.84
N GLU A 26 -31.40 11.59 -4.19
CA GLU A 26 -31.49 11.44 -2.73
C GLU A 26 -30.42 12.31 -2.04
N ILE A 27 -29.16 12.17 -2.43
CA ILE A 27 -28.03 12.91 -1.83
C ILE A 27 -28.18 14.42 -2.04
N VAL A 28 -28.54 14.85 -3.25
CA VAL A 28 -28.71 16.27 -3.56
C VAL A 28 -29.90 16.85 -2.79
N SER A 29 -31.01 16.11 -2.68
CA SER A 29 -32.16 16.53 -1.88
C SER A 29 -31.77 16.73 -0.42
N THR A 30 -31.13 15.73 0.20
CA THR A 30 -30.68 15.84 1.60
C THR A 30 -29.75 17.03 1.83
N LEU A 31 -28.84 17.33 0.90
CA LEU A 31 -27.97 18.50 1.00
C LEU A 31 -28.70 19.84 0.84
N LEU A 32 -29.78 19.89 0.04
CA LEU A 32 -30.62 21.07 -0.07
C LEU A 32 -31.49 21.26 1.18
N ASP A 33 -31.96 20.18 1.78
CA ASP A 33 -32.76 20.21 3.01
C ASP A 33 -31.93 20.69 4.22
N LEU A 34 -30.63 20.41 4.22
CA LEU A 34 -29.69 20.85 5.26
C LEU A 34 -29.11 22.25 5.02
N ALA A 35 -29.28 22.81 3.82
CA ALA A 35 -28.72 24.11 3.46
C ALA A 35 -29.42 25.26 4.21
N PRO A 36 -28.69 26.17 4.88
CA PRO A 36 -29.30 27.34 5.51
C PRO A 36 -30.07 28.22 4.51
N PRO A 37 -31.13 28.91 4.95
CA PRO A 37 -31.91 29.78 4.08
C PRO A 37 -31.02 30.84 3.43
N GLY A 38 -31.12 30.94 2.10
CA GLY A 38 -30.34 31.89 1.30
C GLY A 38 -28.96 31.39 0.82
N GLN A 39 -28.55 30.16 1.14
CA GLN A 39 -27.29 29.61 0.63
C GLN A 39 -27.32 29.50 -0.92
N ARG A 40 -26.36 30.15 -1.59
CA ARG A 40 -26.24 30.14 -3.07
C ARG A 40 -25.09 29.27 -3.59
N TRP A 41 -24.17 28.88 -2.72
CA TRP A 41 -22.97 28.10 -3.04
C TRP A 41 -22.79 26.98 -2.02
N PRO A 42 -22.35 25.78 -2.46
CA PRO A 42 -21.85 24.77 -1.53
C PRO A 42 -20.73 25.38 -0.69
N THR A 43 -20.73 25.10 0.61
CA THR A 43 -19.57 25.40 1.45
C THR A 43 -18.36 24.59 0.98
N ALA A 44 -17.15 25.07 1.31
CA ALA A 44 -15.93 24.35 0.96
C ALA A 44 -15.90 22.93 1.57
N VAL A 45 -16.49 22.77 2.76
CA VAL A 45 -16.60 21.47 3.45
C VAL A 45 -17.53 20.52 2.71
N GLU A 46 -18.74 20.97 2.34
CA GLU A 46 -19.68 20.14 1.56
C GLU A 46 -19.08 19.74 0.20
N ALA A 47 -18.37 20.67 -0.46
CA ALA A 47 -17.70 20.37 -1.71
C ALA A 47 -16.59 19.33 -1.54
N ALA A 48 -15.74 19.47 -0.51
CA ALA A 48 -14.68 18.51 -0.21
C ALA A 48 -15.25 17.13 0.12
N ASP A 49 -16.30 17.05 0.95
CA ASP A 49 -16.94 15.79 1.34
C ASP A 49 -17.56 15.06 0.13
N LEU A 50 -18.20 15.80 -0.79
CA LEU A 50 -18.75 15.24 -2.03
C LEU A 50 -17.65 14.72 -2.97
N ILE A 51 -16.56 15.48 -3.13
CA ILE A 51 -15.42 15.09 -3.97
C ILE A 51 -14.76 13.83 -3.38
N GLU A 52 -14.50 13.83 -2.07
CA GLU A 52 -13.92 12.70 -1.35
C GLU A 52 -14.80 11.46 -1.49
N GLY A 53 -16.10 11.57 -1.19
CA GLY A 53 -17.05 10.46 -1.30
C GLY A 53 -17.14 9.90 -2.73
N GLY A 54 -17.13 10.78 -3.74
CA GLY A 54 -17.12 10.40 -5.15
C GLY A 54 -15.86 9.64 -5.55
N LEU A 55 -14.68 10.17 -5.19
CA LEU A 55 -13.38 9.54 -5.42
C LEU A 55 -13.28 8.17 -4.73
N ARG A 56 -13.68 8.06 -3.45
CA ARG A 56 -13.69 6.79 -2.72
C ARG A 56 -14.57 5.74 -3.37
N ARG A 57 -15.71 6.14 -3.96
CA ARG A 57 -16.60 5.25 -4.72
C ARG A 57 -15.98 4.84 -6.05
N ARG A 58 -15.34 5.76 -6.79
CA ARG A 58 -14.66 5.45 -8.07
C ARG A 58 -13.46 4.54 -7.89
N LEU A 59 -12.67 4.76 -6.84
CA LEU A 59 -11.51 3.93 -6.49
C LEU A 59 -11.92 2.59 -5.86
N GLY A 60 -13.22 2.35 -5.63
CA GLY A 60 -13.73 1.13 -5.01
C GLY A 60 -13.37 1.00 -3.52
N VAL A 61 -12.75 2.02 -2.91
CA VAL A 61 -12.38 2.06 -1.49
C VAL A 61 -13.60 1.84 -0.60
N ALA A 62 -14.74 2.44 -0.97
CA ALA A 62 -16.01 2.28 -0.25
C ALA A 62 -16.62 0.86 -0.34
N THR A 63 -16.05 -0.03 -1.16
CA THR A 63 -16.46 -1.46 -1.23
C THR A 63 -15.57 -2.36 -0.37
N VAL A 64 -14.54 -1.78 0.27
CA VAL A 64 -13.58 -2.52 1.07
C VAL A 64 -14.03 -2.53 2.53
N ASP A 65 -14.80 -3.57 2.88
CA ASP A 65 -15.26 -3.82 4.25
C ASP A 65 -14.14 -3.63 5.29
N GLY A 66 -14.37 -2.68 6.22
CA GLY A 66 -13.51 -2.43 7.36
C GLY A 66 -12.29 -1.53 7.11
N LEU A 67 -12.04 -1.08 5.87
CA LEU A 67 -10.92 -0.19 5.56
C LEU A 67 -11.06 1.18 6.24
N ASP A 68 -12.26 1.76 6.24
CA ASP A 68 -12.56 3.04 6.89
C ASP A 68 -12.24 2.99 8.38
N GLU A 69 -12.66 1.91 9.04
CA GLU A 69 -12.38 1.68 10.45
C GLU A 69 -10.89 1.40 10.69
N GLY A 70 -10.23 0.71 9.76
CA GLY A 70 -8.79 0.53 9.78
C GLY A 70 -8.01 1.83 9.64
N LEU A 71 -8.41 2.72 8.72
CA LEU A 71 -7.84 4.06 8.57
C LEU A 71 -8.03 4.88 9.84
N ARG A 72 -9.23 4.88 10.44
CA ARG A 72 -9.49 5.57 11.72
C ARG A 72 -8.59 5.07 12.85
N ARG A 73 -8.28 3.77 12.88
CA ARG A 73 -7.37 3.17 13.87
C ARG A 73 -5.89 3.41 13.54
N ALA A 74 -5.53 3.46 12.26
CA ALA A 74 -4.17 3.73 11.83
C ALA A 74 -3.78 5.21 12.01
N ALA A 75 -4.71 6.15 11.82
CA ALA A 75 -4.43 7.58 11.87
C ALA A 75 -3.67 8.06 13.12
N PRO A 76 -4.09 7.75 14.37
CA PRO A 76 -3.34 8.18 15.56
C PRO A 76 -1.94 7.57 15.63
N VAL A 77 -1.76 6.32 15.18
CA VAL A 77 -0.44 5.67 15.10
C VAL A 77 0.43 6.34 14.04
N ALA A 78 -0.11 6.59 12.86
CA ALA A 78 0.60 7.28 11.78
C ALA A 78 1.05 8.68 12.22
N LEU A 79 0.19 9.42 12.92
CA LEU A 79 0.51 10.73 13.47
C LEU A 79 1.59 10.65 14.57
N ALA A 80 1.51 9.65 15.45
CA ALA A 80 2.56 9.39 16.45
C ALA A 80 3.92 9.09 15.78
N LEU A 81 3.93 8.22 14.76
CA LEU A 81 5.14 7.89 14.01
C LEU A 81 5.72 9.11 13.30
N LEU A 82 4.89 9.95 12.68
CA LEU A 82 5.30 11.20 12.04
C LEU A 82 5.91 12.18 13.05
N GLY A 83 5.22 12.44 14.16
CA GLY A 83 5.72 13.35 15.20
C GLY A 83 7.03 12.86 15.81
N GLY A 84 7.11 11.56 16.12
CA GLY A 84 8.31 10.96 16.70
C GLY A 84 9.50 10.94 15.73
N ALA A 85 9.26 10.56 14.47
CA ALA A 85 10.27 10.63 13.42
C ALA A 85 10.73 12.07 13.17
N ALA A 86 9.82 13.03 13.10
CA ALA A 86 10.14 14.45 12.93
C ALA A 86 11.01 14.98 14.08
N ALA A 87 10.64 14.70 15.33
CA ALA A 87 11.43 15.09 16.51
C ALA A 87 12.82 14.44 16.50
N PHE A 88 12.90 13.14 16.24
CA PHE A 88 14.16 12.41 16.21
C PHE A 88 15.09 12.90 15.11
N LEU A 89 14.60 13.05 13.88
CA LEU A 89 15.39 13.53 12.75
C LEU A 89 15.85 14.96 12.93
N TRP A 90 14.97 15.85 13.43
CA TRP A 90 15.36 17.21 13.75
C TRP A 90 16.49 17.24 14.77
N TRP A 91 16.35 16.52 15.88
CA TRP A 91 17.29 16.61 17.00
C TRP A 91 18.61 15.89 16.71
N ARG A 92 18.57 14.72 16.07
CA ARG A 92 19.74 13.85 15.92
C ARG A 92 20.41 13.96 14.56
N VAL A 93 19.66 14.19 13.49
CA VAL A 93 20.20 14.13 12.13
C VAL A 93 20.56 15.51 11.63
N GLU A 94 19.62 16.45 11.64
CA GLU A 94 19.82 17.77 11.01
C GLU A 94 21.11 18.49 11.46
N PRO A 95 21.49 18.50 12.76
CA PRO A 95 22.70 19.17 13.22
C PRO A 95 24.02 18.56 12.73
N LEU A 96 24.03 17.33 12.23
CA LEU A 96 25.24 16.56 11.96
C LEU A 96 25.70 16.58 10.49
N GLY A 97 25.01 17.27 9.60
CA GLY A 97 25.34 17.24 8.18
C GLY A 97 24.91 18.47 7.41
N PRO A 98 24.92 18.41 6.07
CA PRO A 98 24.70 19.60 5.26
C PRO A 98 23.29 20.14 5.50
N PRO A 99 23.12 21.47 5.47
CA PRO A 99 21.83 22.07 5.79
C PRO A 99 20.78 21.66 4.74
N THR A 100 19.67 21.10 5.21
CA THR A 100 18.58 20.63 4.35
C THR A 100 17.27 21.41 4.57
N LEU A 101 16.29 21.20 3.70
CA LEU A 101 14.91 21.65 3.91
C LEU A 101 14.10 20.75 4.86
N GLY A 102 14.71 19.70 5.43
CA GLY A 102 14.08 18.77 6.36
C GLY A 102 13.39 19.42 7.55
N PRO A 103 14.03 20.37 8.26
CA PRO A 103 13.43 21.07 9.40
C PRO A 103 12.08 21.72 9.05
N ALA A 104 11.87 22.21 7.84
CA ALA A 104 10.58 22.79 7.45
C ALA A 104 9.45 21.74 7.48
N ALA A 105 9.69 20.54 6.95
CA ALA A 105 8.73 19.44 7.01
C ALA A 105 8.52 18.96 8.46
N TYR A 106 9.61 18.80 9.23
CA TYR A 106 9.54 18.32 10.60
C TYR A 106 8.75 19.30 11.50
N ALA A 107 8.96 20.62 11.35
CA ALA A 107 8.24 21.65 12.08
C ALA A 107 6.74 21.55 11.80
N ALA A 108 6.38 21.40 10.52
CA ALA A 108 4.99 21.30 10.13
C ALA A 108 4.29 20.08 10.76
N TRP A 109 4.97 18.92 10.82
CA TRP A 109 4.42 17.73 11.46
C TRP A 109 4.36 17.82 13.00
N LEU A 110 5.38 18.41 13.64
CA LEU A 110 5.34 18.68 15.08
C LEU A 110 4.23 19.66 15.45
N LEU A 111 4.03 20.71 14.63
CA LEU A 111 2.91 21.63 14.79
C LEU A 111 1.57 20.92 14.57
N ALA A 112 1.46 20.02 13.59
CA ALA A 112 0.24 19.23 13.39
C ALA A 112 -0.06 18.33 14.59
N CYS A 113 0.95 17.71 15.21
CA CYS A 113 0.81 16.98 16.47
C CYS A 113 0.36 17.87 17.63
N ALA A 114 0.92 19.08 17.75
CA ALA A 114 0.53 20.05 18.78
C ALA A 114 -0.91 20.54 18.59
N VAL A 115 -1.31 20.84 17.35
CA VAL A 115 -2.69 21.22 17.00
C VAL A 115 -3.65 20.06 17.29
N ALA A 116 -3.26 18.83 16.95
CA ALA A 116 -4.02 17.64 17.30
C ALA A 116 -4.23 17.55 18.82
N LEU A 117 -3.19 17.75 19.63
CA LEU A 117 -3.29 17.69 21.09
C LEU A 117 -4.14 18.83 21.69
N LEU A 118 -3.86 20.07 21.30
CA LEU A 118 -4.29 21.27 22.03
C LEU A 118 -5.48 22.00 21.39
N ALA A 119 -5.65 21.92 20.08
CA ALA A 119 -6.62 22.73 19.37
C ALA A 119 -8.01 22.05 19.28
N PRO A 120 -9.07 22.83 19.00
CA PRO A 120 -10.34 22.27 18.59
C PRO A 120 -10.21 21.36 17.36
N ALA A 121 -10.95 20.25 17.36
CA ALA A 121 -10.96 19.22 16.31
C ALA A 121 -11.05 19.73 14.86
N ARG A 122 -11.72 20.88 14.65
CA ARG A 122 -11.85 21.54 13.34
C ARG A 122 -10.50 21.95 12.73
N TRP A 123 -9.46 22.13 13.56
CA TRP A 123 -8.13 22.57 13.14
C TRP A 123 -7.18 21.40 12.84
N THR A 124 -7.50 20.18 13.26
CA THR A 124 -6.60 19.03 13.07
C THR A 124 -6.42 18.67 11.60
N ARG A 125 -7.53 18.51 10.85
CA ARG A 125 -7.47 18.19 9.42
C ARG A 125 -6.71 19.24 8.58
N PRO A 126 -6.97 20.56 8.71
CA PRO A 126 -6.20 21.54 7.96
C PRO A 126 -4.73 21.56 8.37
N ALA A 127 -4.39 21.35 9.65
CA ALA A 127 -2.98 21.27 10.06
C ALA A 127 -2.25 20.07 9.43
N LEU A 128 -2.88 18.88 9.41
CA LEU A 128 -2.34 17.69 8.73
C LEU A 128 -2.20 17.92 7.22
N ALA A 129 -3.20 18.54 6.58
CA ALA A 129 -3.17 18.85 5.16
C ALA A 129 -2.04 19.85 4.81
N THR A 130 -1.84 20.87 5.64
CA THR A 130 -0.74 21.83 5.50
C THR A 130 0.62 21.14 5.66
N ALA A 131 0.80 20.30 6.68
CA ALA A 131 2.05 19.56 6.87
C ALA A 131 2.38 18.62 5.70
N LEU A 132 1.34 17.94 5.17
CA LEU A 132 1.47 17.11 3.97
C LEU A 132 1.83 17.94 2.75
N ALA A 133 1.17 19.08 2.53
CA ALA A 133 1.45 19.98 1.42
C ALA A 133 2.90 20.50 1.48
N VAL A 134 3.36 20.95 2.65
CA VAL A 134 4.76 21.38 2.86
C VAL A 134 5.73 20.25 2.50
N THR A 135 5.46 19.02 2.98
CA THR A 135 6.32 17.86 2.68
C THR A 135 6.41 17.58 1.17
N MET A 136 5.29 17.68 0.46
CA MET A 136 5.18 17.38 -0.97
C MET A 136 5.75 18.49 -1.87
N THR A 137 5.84 19.73 -1.40
CA THR A 137 6.42 20.85 -2.17
C THR A 137 7.94 20.95 -2.05
N LEU A 138 8.56 20.37 -1.02
CA LEU A 138 10.01 20.44 -0.81
C LEU A 138 10.86 20.01 -2.03
N PRO A 139 10.56 18.92 -2.76
CA PRO A 139 11.35 18.53 -3.94
C PRO A 139 11.37 19.59 -5.04
N ALA A 140 10.29 20.37 -5.17
CA ALA A 140 10.17 21.45 -6.16
C ALA A 140 10.81 22.76 -5.69
N VAL A 141 10.84 23.00 -4.36
CA VAL A 141 11.46 24.18 -3.77
C VAL A 141 12.98 24.04 -3.66
N ALA A 142 13.49 22.83 -3.40
CA ALA A 142 14.93 22.61 -3.18
C ALA A 142 15.85 23.19 -4.28
N PRO A 143 15.57 23.02 -5.60
CA PRO A 143 16.39 23.61 -6.66
C PRO A 143 16.41 25.14 -6.68
N LEU A 144 15.45 25.79 -6.00
CA LEU A 144 15.33 27.25 -5.89
C LEU A 144 16.03 27.80 -4.63
N THR A 145 16.70 26.95 -3.85
CA THR A 145 17.32 27.31 -2.58
C THR A 145 18.76 26.77 -2.49
N PRO A 146 19.61 27.33 -1.60
CA PRO A 146 20.93 26.76 -1.34
C PRO A 146 20.90 25.48 -0.48
N TYR A 147 19.72 25.11 0.03
CA TYR A 147 19.56 23.96 0.92
C TYR A 147 19.34 22.67 0.14
N ALA A 148 19.97 21.59 0.59
CA ALA A 148 19.72 20.28 0.02
C ALA A 148 18.29 19.80 0.34
N ARG A 149 17.71 19.00 -0.56
CA ARG A 149 16.45 18.31 -0.24
C ARG A 149 16.70 17.19 0.77
N PRO A 150 15.74 16.91 1.67
CA PRO A 150 15.72 15.63 2.37
C PRO A 150 15.69 14.48 1.37
N PRO A 151 16.25 13.31 1.72
CA PRO A 151 16.19 12.15 0.85
C PRO A 151 14.74 11.79 0.51
N VAL A 152 14.50 11.41 -0.75
CA VAL A 152 13.14 11.21 -1.27
C VAL A 152 12.35 10.18 -0.46
N TRP A 153 13.00 9.13 0.04
CA TRP A 153 12.33 8.13 0.89
C TRP A 153 11.81 8.69 2.21
N VAL A 154 12.46 9.72 2.78
CA VAL A 154 11.97 10.45 3.97
C VAL A 154 10.65 11.11 3.63
N LEU A 155 10.64 11.86 2.54
CA LEU A 155 9.46 12.60 2.07
C LEU A 155 8.33 11.64 1.70
N MET A 156 8.62 10.52 1.03
CA MET A 156 7.64 9.48 0.71
C MET A 156 7.02 8.87 1.97
N THR A 157 7.84 8.51 2.96
CA THR A 157 7.36 7.93 4.22
C THR A 157 6.46 8.90 4.97
N PHE A 158 6.90 10.16 5.09
CA PHE A 158 6.14 11.22 5.72
C PHE A 158 4.82 11.48 4.99
N SER A 159 4.84 11.42 3.66
CA SER A 159 3.66 11.68 2.86
C SER A 159 2.64 10.56 2.94
N VAL A 160 3.07 9.29 2.92
CA VAL A 160 2.14 8.16 3.04
C VAL A 160 1.55 8.07 4.45
N PHE A 161 2.36 8.20 5.50
CA PHE A 161 1.80 8.30 6.85
C PHE A 161 0.91 9.53 6.99
N GLY A 162 1.26 10.65 6.35
CA GLY A 162 0.48 11.88 6.36
C GLY A 162 -0.89 11.71 5.71
N VAL A 163 -0.95 11.03 4.56
CA VAL A 163 -2.20 10.65 3.90
C VAL A 163 -3.03 9.72 4.77
N ILE A 164 -2.41 8.72 5.42
CA ILE A 164 -3.11 7.81 6.34
C ILE A 164 -3.69 8.57 7.53
N ALA A 165 -2.90 9.44 8.15
CA ALA A 165 -3.33 10.30 9.25
C ALA A 165 -4.49 11.20 8.81
N LEU A 166 -4.34 11.93 7.71
CA LEU A 166 -5.37 12.83 7.18
C LEU A 166 -6.67 12.09 6.83
N ALA A 167 -6.58 10.96 6.13
CA ALA A 167 -7.75 10.18 5.69
C ALA A 167 -8.46 9.48 6.84
N GLY A 168 -7.74 9.03 7.87
CA GLY A 168 -8.33 8.38 9.03
C GLY A 168 -8.78 9.34 10.14
N THR A 169 -8.44 10.64 10.05
CA THR A 169 -8.87 11.67 11.01
C THR A 169 -10.38 11.91 10.90
N GLY A 170 -11.18 11.17 11.68
CA GLY A 170 -12.65 11.33 11.72
C GLY A 170 -13.13 12.47 12.64
N PRO A 171 -14.43 12.55 12.95
CA PRO A 171 -14.95 13.43 13.99
C PRO A 171 -14.28 13.09 15.33
N TRP A 172 -13.48 14.01 15.84
CA TRP A 172 -12.64 13.76 17.02
C TRP A 172 -13.46 13.69 18.31
N SER A 173 -13.06 12.76 19.19
CA SER A 173 -13.62 12.66 20.54
C SER A 173 -13.28 13.91 21.37
N ARG A 174 -14.19 14.30 22.26
CA ARG A 174 -13.93 15.31 23.30
C ARG A 174 -13.02 14.79 24.41
N ASP A 175 -12.84 13.48 24.47
CA ASP A 175 -12.01 12.77 25.42
C ASP A 175 -10.52 13.13 25.25
N LEU A 176 -9.94 13.72 26.31
CA LEU A 176 -8.56 14.18 26.34
C LEU A 176 -7.56 13.02 26.21
N GLU A 177 -7.88 11.84 26.75
CA GLU A 177 -6.99 10.67 26.69
C GLU A 177 -6.72 10.26 25.24
N ARG A 178 -7.78 10.24 24.43
CA ARG A 178 -7.68 9.93 23.00
C ARG A 178 -6.93 11.00 22.20
N ARG A 179 -6.97 12.26 22.65
CA ARG A 179 -6.19 13.36 22.03
C ARG A 179 -4.72 13.33 22.42
N ALA A 180 -4.42 12.88 23.63
CA ALA A 180 -3.06 12.74 24.12
C ALA A 180 -2.32 11.55 23.47
N ALA A 181 -3.04 10.52 23.06
CA ALA A 181 -2.45 9.28 22.53
C ALA A 181 -1.44 9.48 21.39
N PRO A 182 -1.70 10.29 20.32
CA PRO A 182 -0.70 10.52 19.28
C PRO A 182 0.54 11.27 19.76
N ALA A 183 0.38 12.24 20.67
CA ALA A 183 1.49 13.02 21.21
C ALA A 183 2.39 12.15 22.12
N LEU A 184 1.78 11.37 23.02
CA LEU A 184 2.50 10.40 23.86
C LEU A 184 3.18 9.34 23.00
N GLY A 185 2.50 8.85 21.97
CA GLY A 185 3.09 7.94 20.99
C GLY A 185 4.29 8.55 20.25
N ALA A 186 4.22 9.82 19.86
CA ALA A 186 5.33 10.52 19.21
C ALA A 186 6.55 10.62 20.14
N ILE A 187 6.34 10.95 21.41
CA ILE A 187 7.41 10.95 22.43
C ILE A 187 8.01 9.54 22.56
N ALA A 188 7.18 8.51 22.69
CA ALA A 188 7.64 7.13 22.79
C ALA A 188 8.46 6.69 21.56
N VAL A 189 8.04 7.08 20.34
CA VAL A 189 8.76 6.78 19.10
C VAL A 189 10.11 7.51 19.06
N ALA A 190 10.16 8.80 19.41
CA ALA A 190 11.40 9.57 19.42
C ALA A 190 12.39 9.04 20.47
N CYS A 191 11.92 8.76 21.69
CA CYS A 191 12.73 8.16 22.76
C CYS A 191 13.20 6.76 22.39
N GLY A 192 12.32 5.92 21.83
CA GLY A 192 12.67 4.58 21.35
C GLY A 192 13.75 4.63 20.28
N ALA A 193 13.64 5.52 19.30
CA ALA A 193 14.63 5.70 18.25
C ALA A 193 15.97 6.17 18.83
N HIS A 194 15.94 7.06 19.81
CA HIS A 194 17.13 7.51 20.53
C HIS A 194 17.81 6.36 21.30
N LEU A 195 17.05 5.53 22.01
CA LEU A 195 17.59 4.38 22.75
C LEU A 195 18.19 3.34 21.79
N VAL A 196 17.52 3.04 20.67
CA VAL A 196 18.07 2.16 19.63
C VAL A 196 19.36 2.73 19.08
N ALA A 197 19.43 4.05 18.86
CA ALA A 197 20.64 4.72 18.39
C ALA A 197 21.80 4.68 19.40
N GLN A 198 21.50 4.65 20.70
CA GLN A 198 22.52 4.48 21.74
C GLN A 198 22.98 3.02 21.88
N ALA A 199 22.06 2.06 21.73
CA ALA A 199 22.36 0.63 21.85
C ALA A 199 23.10 0.08 20.62
N TRP A 200 22.81 0.62 19.43
CA TRP A 200 23.49 0.30 18.18
C TRP A 200 24.11 1.57 17.57
N PRO A 201 25.25 2.02 18.12
CA PRO A 201 26.03 3.09 17.54
C PRO A 201 26.71 2.57 16.26
N ASP A 202 26.01 2.71 15.15
CA ASP A 202 26.51 2.29 13.84
C ASP A 202 27.72 3.16 13.44
N PRO A 203 28.84 2.59 12.96
CA PRO A 203 30.00 3.33 12.45
C PRO A 203 29.70 3.94 11.06
N LEU A 204 28.76 4.88 11.03
CA LEU A 204 28.58 6.01 10.12
C LEU A 204 29.24 5.94 8.73
N VAL A 205 28.47 5.47 7.73
CA VAL A 205 28.53 6.06 6.38
C VAL A 205 27.11 6.40 5.91
N GLY A 206 26.81 7.70 5.86
CA GLY A 206 25.55 8.24 5.32
C GLY A 206 24.77 9.10 6.32
N TYR A 207 24.44 10.33 5.91
CA TYR A 207 23.83 11.35 6.78
C TYR A 207 22.46 10.95 7.37
N TYR A 208 21.56 10.38 6.57
CA TYR A 208 20.22 9.95 7.04
C TYR A 208 20.10 8.46 7.32
N GLN A 209 20.98 7.63 6.76
CA GLN A 209 20.72 6.20 6.63
C GLN A 209 20.68 5.44 7.98
N PRO A 210 21.62 5.65 8.93
CA PRO A 210 21.58 4.99 10.23
C PRO A 210 20.37 5.40 11.07
N ALA A 211 20.08 6.71 11.10
CA ALA A 211 18.93 7.25 11.81
C ALA A 211 17.59 6.67 11.30
N PHE A 212 17.50 6.45 9.99
CA PHE A 212 16.33 5.82 9.39
C PHE A 212 16.19 4.34 9.75
N ALA A 213 17.28 3.57 9.70
CA ALA A 213 17.29 2.18 10.14
C ALA A 213 16.82 2.03 11.60
N GLN A 214 17.29 2.92 12.47
CA GLN A 214 16.91 2.99 13.88
C GLN A 214 15.41 3.30 14.04
N LEU A 215 14.88 4.27 13.29
CA LEU A 215 13.44 4.53 13.22
C LEU A 215 12.66 3.32 12.72
N GLY A 216 13.17 2.59 11.73
CA GLY A 216 12.52 1.39 11.20
C GLY A 216 12.34 0.27 12.21
N LEU A 217 13.31 0.07 13.09
CA LEU A 217 13.18 -0.88 14.19
C LEU A 217 12.05 -0.49 15.15
N VAL A 218 11.93 0.79 15.47
CA VAL A 218 10.83 1.32 16.31
C VAL A 218 9.49 1.14 15.60
N VAL A 219 9.41 1.42 14.30
CA VAL A 219 8.17 1.23 13.54
C VAL A 219 7.81 -0.25 13.41
N ALA A 220 8.79 -1.12 13.18
CA ALA A 220 8.60 -2.57 13.13
C ALA A 220 8.09 -3.10 14.48
N ALA A 221 8.63 -2.61 15.60
CA ALA A 221 8.15 -2.93 16.94
C ALA A 221 6.70 -2.44 17.15
N ALA A 222 6.37 -1.22 16.72
CA ALA A 222 5.01 -0.69 16.78
C ALA A 222 4.02 -1.52 15.94
N VAL A 223 4.41 -1.91 14.72
CA VAL A 223 3.63 -2.80 13.84
C VAL A 223 3.45 -4.17 14.49
N GLY A 224 4.52 -4.73 15.07
CA GLY A 224 4.49 -6.01 15.79
C GLY A 224 3.55 -5.96 16.99
N ALA A 225 3.59 -4.88 17.76
CA ALA A 225 2.67 -4.67 18.89
C ALA A 225 1.21 -4.55 18.41
N LEU A 226 0.94 -3.79 17.34
CA LEU A 226 -0.40 -3.70 16.76
C LEU A 226 -0.89 -5.04 16.24
N ALA A 227 -0.02 -5.82 15.60
CA ALA A 227 -0.33 -7.17 15.13
C ALA A 227 -0.63 -8.10 16.31
N ALA A 228 0.20 -8.06 17.36
CA ALA A 228 -0.03 -8.86 18.57
C ALA A 228 -1.36 -8.50 19.23
N LEU A 229 -1.63 -7.21 19.44
CA LEU A 229 -2.92 -6.72 19.95
C LEU A 229 -4.09 -7.15 19.05
N ALA A 230 -3.93 -7.16 17.73
CA ALA A 230 -4.96 -7.63 16.82
C ALA A 230 -5.25 -9.14 16.94
N LEU A 231 -4.24 -9.92 17.35
CA LEU A 231 -4.35 -11.37 17.52
C LEU A 231 -4.79 -11.77 18.94
N THR A 232 -4.45 -10.98 19.96
CA THR A 232 -4.75 -11.24 21.37
C THR A 232 -5.98 -10.52 21.89
N ALA A 233 -6.46 -9.49 21.19
CA ALA A 233 -7.71 -8.82 21.55
C ALA A 233 -8.77 -9.90 21.76
N PRO A 234 -9.37 -9.98 22.97
CA PRO A 234 -10.47 -10.90 23.23
C PRO A 234 -11.51 -10.68 22.13
N ARG A 235 -12.29 -11.71 21.79
CA ARG A 235 -13.40 -11.63 20.83
C ARG A 235 -14.53 -10.68 21.27
N HIS A 236 -14.23 -9.59 21.97
CA HIS A 236 -15.08 -8.44 22.12
C HIS A 236 -15.43 -7.88 20.74
N ASP A 237 -16.64 -7.35 20.62
CA ASP A 237 -17.42 -7.09 19.39
C ASP A 237 -16.74 -6.27 18.27
N ALA A 238 -15.48 -5.85 18.43
CA ALA A 238 -14.71 -5.23 17.37
C ALA A 238 -14.33 -6.27 16.29
N PRO A 239 -14.68 -6.02 15.02
CA PRO A 239 -14.33 -6.95 13.95
C PRO A 239 -12.79 -6.98 13.78
N PRO A 240 -12.13 -8.16 13.83
CA PRO A 240 -10.67 -8.28 13.73
C PRO A 240 -10.10 -7.70 12.42
N ARG A 241 -10.96 -7.54 11.41
CA ARG A 241 -10.62 -6.98 10.10
C ARG A 241 -10.09 -5.55 10.17
N SER A 242 -10.65 -4.69 11.02
CA SER A 242 -10.20 -3.29 11.07
C SER A 242 -8.85 -3.14 11.76
N GLN A 243 -8.52 -3.98 12.74
CA GLN A 243 -7.18 -4.00 13.33
C GLN A 243 -6.15 -4.45 12.29
N LEU A 244 -6.45 -5.48 11.50
CA LEU A 244 -5.58 -5.94 10.42
C LEU A 244 -5.38 -4.88 9.33
N TRP A 245 -6.43 -4.13 8.98
CA TRP A 245 -6.28 -2.96 8.10
C TRP A 245 -5.37 -1.90 8.70
N ALA A 246 -5.52 -1.60 9.99
CA ALA A 246 -4.67 -0.62 10.65
C ALA A 246 -3.20 -1.06 10.65
N THR A 247 -2.93 -2.31 11.05
CA THR A 247 -1.59 -2.90 11.01
C THR A 247 -1.00 -2.84 9.60
N LEU A 248 -1.77 -3.20 8.57
CA LEU A 248 -1.34 -3.13 7.18
C LEU A 248 -0.95 -1.71 6.76
N LEU A 249 -1.83 -0.75 7.02
CA LEU A 249 -1.66 0.63 6.62
C LEU A 249 -0.40 1.24 7.24
N ILE A 250 -0.04 0.82 8.46
CA ILE A 250 1.19 1.26 9.13
C ILE A 250 2.41 0.47 8.68
N ALA A 251 2.29 -0.85 8.51
CA ALA A 251 3.38 -1.73 8.12
C ALA A 251 3.94 -1.39 6.74
N LEU A 252 3.07 -0.98 5.81
CA LEU A 252 3.43 -0.68 4.43
C LEU A 252 4.48 0.43 4.31
N PRO A 253 4.23 1.68 4.78
CA PRO A 253 5.24 2.73 4.83
C PRO A 253 6.32 2.44 5.89
N GLY A 254 6.01 1.70 6.96
CA GLY A 254 6.99 1.31 7.97
C GLY A 254 8.09 0.39 7.43
N ALA A 255 7.78 -0.47 6.47
CA ALA A 255 8.74 -1.31 5.77
C ALA A 255 9.76 -0.48 4.97
N TRP A 256 9.44 0.78 4.63
CA TRP A 256 10.43 1.68 4.05
C TRP A 256 11.51 2.04 5.05
N LEU A 257 11.30 1.95 6.36
CA LEU A 257 12.25 2.45 7.36
C LEU A 257 13.30 1.40 7.80
N GLY A 258 13.22 0.14 7.37
CA GLY A 258 14.06 -0.96 7.88
C GLY A 258 15.58 -0.82 7.66
N PRO A 259 16.40 -1.57 8.44
CA PRO A 259 17.85 -1.48 8.43
C PRO A 259 18.49 -1.79 7.08
N PHE A 260 19.54 -1.04 6.77
CA PHE A 260 20.48 -1.29 5.67
C PHE A 260 21.67 -2.03 6.26
N ASP A 261 22.01 -3.20 5.73
CA ASP A 261 23.36 -3.73 5.92
C ASP A 261 24.25 -3.20 4.79
N THR A 262 25.15 -2.29 5.12
CA THR A 262 26.08 -1.67 4.16
C THR A 262 27.38 -2.44 4.00
N ASP A 263 27.69 -3.37 4.90
CA ASP A 263 28.97 -4.08 4.89
C ASP A 263 28.95 -5.25 3.91
N THR A 264 27.82 -5.95 3.78
CA THR A 264 27.56 -6.88 2.67
C THR A 264 27.46 -6.16 1.32
N TRP A 265 27.03 -4.90 1.30
CA TRP A 265 26.82 -4.08 0.10
C TRP A 265 28.12 -3.68 -0.64
N ARG A 266 29.22 -3.44 0.08
CA ARG A 266 30.51 -3.09 -0.56
C ARG A 266 31.23 -4.29 -1.19
N ALA A 267 30.96 -5.50 -0.73
CA ALA A 267 31.66 -6.70 -1.18
C ALA A 267 31.12 -7.25 -2.52
N THR A 268 29.87 -6.94 -2.89
CA THR A 268 29.22 -7.45 -4.11
C THR A 268 28.81 -6.33 -5.06
N THR A 269 29.74 -5.91 -5.93
CA THR A 269 29.52 -4.95 -7.03
C THR A 269 28.53 -5.42 -8.11
N ALA A 270 28.03 -6.65 -8.02
CA ALA A 270 27.28 -7.30 -9.10
C ALA A 270 25.74 -7.26 -8.95
N LEU A 271 25.19 -6.83 -7.80
CA LEU A 271 23.74 -6.86 -7.56
C LEU A 271 23.18 -5.45 -7.32
N PRO A 272 22.04 -5.09 -7.97
CA PRO A 272 21.45 -3.77 -7.82
C PRO A 272 20.95 -3.55 -6.37
N PRO A 273 21.04 -2.32 -5.84
CA PRO A 273 20.82 -1.93 -4.42
C PRO A 273 19.35 -2.01 -3.94
N PHE A 274 18.64 -3.08 -4.27
CA PHE A 274 17.18 -3.08 -4.40
C PHE A 274 16.43 -3.92 -3.37
N GLY A 275 17.12 -4.50 -2.39
CA GLY A 275 16.50 -5.27 -1.30
C GLY A 275 15.32 -4.56 -0.65
N ARG A 276 15.37 -3.22 -0.54
CA ARG A 276 14.34 -2.39 0.11
C ARG A 276 13.02 -2.29 -0.66
N LEU A 277 13.01 -1.94 -1.96
CA LEU A 277 11.75 -1.87 -2.72
C LEU A 277 11.18 -3.28 -2.89
N ALA A 278 12.06 -4.26 -3.05
CA ALA A 278 11.71 -5.65 -3.19
C ALA A 278 11.02 -6.17 -1.91
N GLN A 279 11.60 -5.93 -0.72
CA GLN A 279 11.02 -6.20 0.59
C GLN A 279 9.67 -5.53 0.79
N VAL A 280 9.57 -4.24 0.44
CA VAL A 280 8.32 -3.48 0.56
C VAL A 280 7.26 -4.04 -0.34
N LEU A 281 7.59 -4.29 -1.61
CA LEU A 281 6.64 -4.85 -2.57
C LEU A 281 6.21 -6.26 -2.15
N LEU A 282 7.10 -7.06 -1.57
CA LEU A 282 6.76 -8.36 -0.99
C LEU A 282 5.88 -8.21 0.25
N GLY A 283 6.19 -7.30 1.18
CA GLY A 283 5.37 -7.01 2.36
C GLY A 283 3.98 -6.53 1.95
N THR A 284 3.90 -5.57 1.03
CA THR A 284 2.66 -5.10 0.40
C THR A 284 1.87 -6.27 -0.17
N THR A 285 2.54 -7.13 -0.93
CA THR A 285 1.96 -8.32 -1.57
C THR A 285 1.42 -9.30 -0.54
N LEU A 286 2.23 -9.68 0.46
CA LEU A 286 1.87 -10.61 1.53
C LEU A 286 0.65 -10.11 2.29
N VAL A 287 0.59 -8.81 2.55
CA VAL A 287 -0.55 -8.27 3.26
C VAL A 287 -1.79 -8.20 2.36
N LEU A 288 -1.67 -7.80 1.08
CA LEU A 288 -2.77 -7.88 0.11
C LEU A 288 -3.29 -9.32 -0.05
N LEU A 289 -2.40 -10.31 -0.10
CA LEU A 289 -2.74 -11.74 -0.10
C LEU A 289 -3.52 -12.15 1.15
N THR A 290 -3.04 -11.72 2.32
CA THR A 290 -3.66 -12.01 3.62
C THR A 290 -5.06 -11.40 3.70
N MET A 291 -5.22 -10.16 3.24
CA MET A 291 -6.48 -9.43 3.13
C MET A 291 -7.48 -10.17 2.25
N ALA A 292 -7.01 -10.61 1.09
CA ALA A 292 -7.84 -11.26 0.12
C ALA A 292 -8.28 -12.66 0.59
N ARG A 293 -7.45 -13.35 1.38
CA ARG A 293 -7.82 -14.57 2.11
C ARG A 293 -8.88 -14.32 3.18
N LEU A 294 -8.75 -13.26 3.99
CA LEU A 294 -9.70 -12.93 5.06
C LEU A 294 -11.08 -12.51 4.55
N ARG A 295 -11.16 -11.93 3.35
CA ARG A 295 -12.43 -11.65 2.66
C ARG A 295 -13.23 -12.92 2.33
N THR A 296 -12.58 -14.07 2.14
CA THR A 296 -13.25 -15.30 1.71
C THR A 296 -13.90 -16.09 2.86
N HIS A 297 -13.48 -15.87 4.10
CA HIS A 297 -14.13 -16.46 5.28
C HIS A 297 -15.33 -15.63 5.74
N ARG A 298 -16.31 -15.41 4.86
CA ARG A 298 -17.67 -15.15 5.34
C ARG A 298 -18.26 -16.52 5.65
N PRO A 299 -18.51 -16.89 6.92
CA PRO A 299 -19.38 -18.02 7.17
C PRO A 299 -20.68 -17.69 6.44
N ARG A 300 -21.06 -18.57 5.50
CA ARG A 300 -22.43 -18.57 4.98
C ARG A 300 -23.29 -18.60 6.23
N ARG A 301 -23.90 -17.47 6.60
CA ARG A 301 -25.13 -17.54 7.37
C ARG A 301 -26.02 -18.35 6.47
N THR A 302 -26.18 -19.62 6.80
CA THR A 302 -27.20 -20.47 6.25
C THR A 302 -28.48 -19.70 6.58
N PRO A 303 -29.15 -19.04 5.62
CA PRO A 303 -30.51 -18.60 5.89
C PRO A 303 -31.24 -19.90 6.24
N ALA A 304 -31.73 -20.01 7.47
CA ALA A 304 -32.33 -21.24 7.97
C ALA A 304 -33.57 -21.69 7.16
N ASN A 305 -34.02 -20.91 6.17
CA ASN A 305 -35.21 -21.17 5.34
C ASN A 305 -35.00 -20.95 3.82
N ALA A 306 -33.78 -20.92 3.27
CA ALA A 306 -33.65 -20.81 1.79
C ALA A 306 -33.67 -22.18 1.10
N ASP A 307 -34.69 -22.33 0.26
CA ASP A 307 -34.99 -23.42 -0.68
C ASP A 307 -33.73 -24.15 -1.25
N PRO A 308 -33.64 -25.49 -1.14
CA PRO A 308 -32.45 -26.27 -1.54
C PRO A 308 -32.22 -26.40 -3.06
N SER A 309 -33.03 -25.80 -3.93
CA SER A 309 -33.07 -26.15 -5.35
C SER A 309 -32.30 -25.22 -6.33
N GLY A 310 -31.77 -24.07 -5.92
CA GLY A 310 -31.32 -23.05 -6.90
C GLY A 310 -29.90 -22.48 -6.83
N ALA A 311 -29.18 -22.57 -5.70
CA ALA A 311 -28.01 -21.71 -5.48
C ALA A 311 -26.67 -22.40 -5.79
N SER A 312 -26.36 -22.58 -7.08
CA SER A 312 -25.02 -22.94 -7.54
C SER A 312 -24.01 -21.88 -7.08
N ALA A 313 -23.10 -22.27 -6.19
CA ALA A 313 -22.02 -21.41 -5.71
C ALA A 313 -21.18 -20.90 -6.89
N THR A 314 -21.22 -19.60 -7.16
CA THR A 314 -20.41 -18.96 -8.19
C THR A 314 -18.93 -19.09 -7.84
N ALA A 315 -18.28 -20.13 -8.38
CA ALA A 315 -16.83 -20.20 -8.42
C ALA A 315 -16.28 -18.89 -9.03
N PRO A 316 -15.13 -18.39 -8.57
CA PRO A 316 -14.52 -17.19 -9.13
C PRO A 316 -14.42 -17.34 -10.65
N GLY A 317 -15.12 -16.44 -11.35
CA GLY A 317 -15.39 -16.61 -12.76
C GLY A 317 -14.11 -16.60 -13.62
N PRO A 318 -14.11 -17.28 -14.78
CA PRO A 318 -13.00 -17.31 -15.75
C PRO A 318 -12.52 -15.93 -16.23
N GLN A 319 -13.23 -14.85 -15.88
CA GLN A 319 -12.86 -13.47 -16.14
C GLN A 319 -11.61 -13.03 -15.36
N ALA A 320 -11.48 -13.35 -14.07
CA ALA A 320 -10.37 -12.87 -13.24
C ALA A 320 -9.00 -13.40 -13.71
N ARG A 321 -8.96 -14.65 -14.20
CA ARG A 321 -7.73 -15.24 -14.78
C ARG A 321 -7.31 -14.55 -16.08
N GLY A 322 -8.29 -14.19 -16.91
CA GLY A 322 -8.04 -13.47 -18.16
C GLY A 322 -7.39 -12.12 -17.94
N VAL A 323 -7.83 -11.38 -16.92
CA VAL A 323 -7.24 -10.09 -16.53
C VAL A 323 -5.81 -10.27 -16.02
N ALA A 324 -5.55 -11.26 -15.15
CA ALA A 324 -4.21 -11.53 -14.63
C ALA A 324 -3.21 -11.91 -15.73
N ALA A 325 -3.63 -12.77 -16.67
CA ALA A 325 -2.81 -13.13 -17.83
C ALA A 325 -2.50 -11.90 -18.71
N ALA A 326 -3.50 -11.05 -18.98
CA ALA A 326 -3.32 -9.83 -19.75
C ALA A 326 -2.37 -8.84 -19.06
N MET A 327 -2.48 -8.67 -17.74
CA MET A 327 -1.60 -7.79 -16.96
C MET A 327 -0.14 -8.27 -16.97
N LEU A 328 0.11 -9.56 -16.79
CA LEU A 328 1.46 -10.13 -16.86
C LEU A 328 2.08 -9.98 -18.25
N ALA A 329 1.31 -10.27 -19.30
CA ALA A 329 1.77 -10.10 -20.68
C ALA A 329 2.09 -8.63 -20.98
N GLY A 330 1.22 -7.70 -20.58
CA GLY A 330 1.47 -6.27 -20.70
C GLY A 330 2.72 -5.84 -19.96
N CYS A 331 2.91 -6.28 -18.72
CA CYS A 331 4.10 -5.99 -17.93
C CYS A 331 5.39 -6.47 -18.62
N ALA A 332 5.41 -7.71 -19.14
CA ALA A 332 6.54 -8.24 -19.88
C ALA A 332 6.91 -7.37 -21.09
N VAL A 333 5.91 -6.93 -21.87
CA VAL A 333 6.11 -6.06 -23.05
C VAL A 333 6.63 -4.68 -22.64
N GLY A 334 6.04 -4.06 -21.62
CA GLY A 334 6.47 -2.75 -21.13
C GLY A 334 7.91 -2.76 -20.60
N LEU A 335 8.27 -3.80 -19.86
CA LEU A 335 9.62 -3.99 -19.32
C LEU A 335 10.65 -4.22 -20.45
N LEU A 336 10.30 -5.06 -21.42
CA LEU A 336 11.15 -5.32 -22.59
C LEU A 336 11.38 -4.04 -23.40
N GLY A 337 10.32 -3.26 -23.64
CA GLY A 337 10.41 -1.99 -24.36
C GLY A 337 11.31 -0.98 -23.65
N PHE A 338 11.21 -0.88 -22.33
CA PHE A 338 12.10 -0.03 -21.52
C PHE A 338 13.56 -0.47 -21.67
N VAL A 339 13.84 -1.74 -21.39
CA VAL A 339 15.19 -2.31 -21.35
C VAL A 339 15.87 -2.22 -22.72
N ALA A 340 15.14 -2.49 -23.79
CA ALA A 340 15.61 -2.32 -25.16
C ALA A 340 15.85 -0.84 -25.49
N GLY A 341 14.95 0.06 -25.09
CA GLY A 341 15.04 1.50 -25.35
C GLY A 341 16.26 2.15 -24.71
N ILE A 342 16.71 1.65 -23.54
CA ILE A 342 17.87 2.19 -22.83
C ILE A 342 19.16 1.41 -23.15
N GLY A 343 19.08 0.35 -23.95
CA GLY A 343 20.22 -0.48 -24.35
C GLY A 343 20.81 -1.38 -23.26
N ALA A 344 20.11 -1.60 -22.14
CA ALA A 344 20.64 -2.38 -21.00
C ALA A 344 20.00 -3.78 -20.87
N VAL A 345 20.17 -4.60 -21.91
CA VAL A 345 19.70 -6.00 -21.88
C VAL A 345 20.52 -6.80 -20.87
N THR A 346 20.02 -6.93 -19.65
CA THR A 346 20.64 -7.73 -18.59
C THR A 346 19.97 -9.11 -18.50
N GLY A 347 20.71 -10.13 -18.04
CA GLY A 347 20.15 -11.46 -17.82
C GLY A 347 18.93 -11.46 -16.89
N HIS A 348 18.94 -10.61 -15.85
CA HIS A 348 17.83 -10.43 -14.91
C HIS A 348 16.57 -9.86 -15.58
N ALA A 349 16.74 -8.89 -16.48
CA ALA A 349 15.63 -8.31 -17.23
C ALA A 349 15.01 -9.33 -18.19
N VAL A 350 15.84 -10.05 -18.95
CA VAL A 350 15.38 -11.10 -19.87
C VAL A 350 14.63 -12.19 -19.11
N ALA A 351 15.20 -12.68 -18.00
CA ALA A 351 14.57 -13.71 -17.19
C ALA A 351 13.22 -13.25 -16.59
N THR A 352 13.10 -11.99 -16.15
CA THR A 352 11.82 -11.46 -15.64
C THR A 352 10.76 -11.35 -16.74
N VAL A 353 11.14 -10.88 -17.94
CA VAL A 353 10.24 -10.84 -19.11
C VAL A 353 9.75 -12.25 -19.45
N LEU A 354 10.65 -13.24 -19.45
CA LEU A 354 10.31 -14.64 -19.70
C LEU A 354 9.36 -15.20 -18.64
N VAL A 355 9.62 -14.99 -17.35
CA VAL A 355 8.76 -15.45 -16.25
C VAL A 355 7.36 -14.86 -16.36
N CYS A 356 7.25 -13.55 -16.60
CA CYS A 356 5.95 -12.89 -16.82
C CYS A 356 5.23 -13.46 -18.05
N GLY A 357 5.93 -13.69 -19.16
CA GLY A 357 5.37 -14.28 -20.38
C GLY A 357 4.87 -15.71 -20.19
N VAL A 358 5.65 -16.56 -19.54
CA VAL A 358 5.28 -17.97 -19.25
C VAL A 358 4.10 -18.03 -18.29
N ALA A 359 4.10 -17.24 -17.21
CA ALA A 359 2.98 -17.18 -16.28
C ALA A 359 1.69 -16.68 -16.95
N ALA A 360 1.78 -15.70 -17.86
CA ALA A 360 0.65 -15.24 -18.66
C ALA A 360 0.09 -16.35 -19.57
N ALA A 361 0.97 -17.10 -20.25
CA ALA A 361 0.59 -18.21 -21.12
C ALA A 361 -0.12 -19.32 -20.33
N LEU A 362 0.42 -19.72 -19.17
CA LEU A 362 -0.17 -20.74 -18.30
C LEU A 362 -1.57 -20.35 -17.78
N LEU A 363 -1.76 -19.08 -17.41
CA LEU A 363 -3.08 -18.58 -17.01
C LEU A 363 -4.06 -18.53 -18.20
N GLY A 364 -3.57 -18.23 -19.40
CA GLY A 364 -4.37 -18.11 -20.63
C GLY A 364 -4.83 -19.43 -21.25
N THR A 365 -4.02 -20.49 -21.20
CA THR A 365 -4.29 -21.79 -21.86
C THR A 365 -5.34 -22.66 -21.16
N SER A 366 -5.66 -22.37 -19.89
CA SER A 366 -6.63 -23.12 -19.07
C SER A 366 -8.08 -23.16 -19.59
N ARG A 367 -8.37 -22.53 -20.74
CA ARG A 367 -9.70 -22.42 -21.35
C ARG A 367 -10.07 -23.53 -22.35
N ALA A 368 -9.14 -24.40 -22.75
CA ALA A 368 -9.38 -25.38 -23.82
C ALA A 368 -10.18 -26.63 -23.37
N GLY A 369 -10.58 -26.72 -22.11
CA GLY A 369 -11.35 -27.86 -21.57
C GLY A 369 -12.83 -27.85 -21.98
N ARG A 370 -13.10 -28.34 -23.20
CA ARG A 370 -14.32 -29.03 -23.68
C ARG A 370 -15.58 -28.90 -22.79
N GLY A 371 -16.28 -27.78 -22.90
CA GLY A 371 -17.70 -27.70 -22.55
C GLY A 371 -18.51 -27.47 -23.83
N THR A 372 -18.88 -28.56 -24.51
CA THR A 372 -19.53 -28.60 -25.84
C THR A 372 -20.94 -27.98 -25.91
N GLY A 373 -21.44 -27.29 -24.89
CA GLY A 373 -22.85 -26.87 -24.82
C GLY A 373 -23.13 -25.37 -24.72
N GLN A 374 -22.13 -24.50 -24.53
CA GLN A 374 -22.41 -23.11 -24.16
C GLN A 374 -22.56 -22.19 -25.39
N ARG A 375 -23.81 -22.07 -25.86
CA ARG A 375 -24.33 -21.18 -26.91
C ARG A 375 -23.55 -19.87 -27.08
N THR A 376 -22.89 -19.74 -28.22
CA THR A 376 -22.67 -18.54 -29.06
C THR A 376 -22.87 -17.16 -28.39
N ARG A 377 -22.02 -16.79 -27.44
CA ARG A 377 -21.72 -15.37 -27.24
C ARG A 377 -20.74 -14.93 -28.32
N ALA A 378 -21.00 -13.80 -28.97
CA ALA A 378 -20.23 -13.27 -30.08
C ALA A 378 -18.71 -13.33 -29.78
N PRO A 379 -17.91 -14.06 -30.58
CA PRO A 379 -16.53 -14.43 -30.24
C PRO A 379 -15.54 -13.24 -30.12
N GLY A 380 -15.91 -12.03 -30.56
CA GLY A 380 -14.99 -10.88 -30.61
C GLY A 380 -14.83 -10.07 -29.31
N SER A 381 -15.87 -9.93 -28.48
CA SER A 381 -15.86 -8.93 -27.40
C SER A 381 -14.85 -9.21 -26.28
N GLY A 382 -14.58 -10.50 -26.00
CA GLY A 382 -13.65 -10.92 -24.96
C GLY A 382 -12.17 -10.84 -25.35
N LEU A 383 -11.85 -10.80 -26.64
CA LEU A 383 -10.47 -10.63 -27.11
C LEU A 383 -10.06 -9.15 -27.03
N VAL A 384 -10.91 -8.25 -27.54
CA VAL A 384 -10.67 -6.80 -27.53
C VAL A 384 -10.45 -6.27 -26.12
N ALA A 385 -11.26 -6.71 -25.15
CA ALA A 385 -11.10 -6.31 -23.75
C ALA A 385 -9.73 -6.74 -23.17
N ARG A 386 -9.27 -7.96 -23.48
CA ARG A 386 -7.97 -8.48 -23.01
C ARG A 386 -6.78 -7.79 -23.66
N VAL A 387 -6.85 -7.52 -24.97
CA VAL A 387 -5.81 -6.76 -25.69
C VAL A 387 -5.70 -5.35 -25.11
N ARG A 388 -6.84 -4.70 -24.83
CA ARG A 388 -6.87 -3.37 -24.20
C ARG A 388 -6.25 -3.38 -22.80
N GLU A 389 -6.59 -4.36 -21.97
CA GLU A 389 -6.01 -4.50 -20.62
C GLU A 389 -4.49 -4.75 -20.67
N ALA A 390 -4.03 -5.61 -21.57
CA ALA A 390 -2.59 -5.86 -21.77
C ALA A 390 -1.86 -4.60 -22.26
N GLY A 391 -2.44 -3.87 -23.22
CA GLY A 391 -1.87 -2.61 -23.72
C GLY A 391 -1.76 -1.55 -22.63
N LEU A 392 -2.80 -1.37 -21.80
CA LEU A 392 -2.76 -0.45 -20.65
C LEU A 392 -1.69 -0.85 -19.63
N ALA A 393 -1.57 -2.14 -19.32
CA ALA A 393 -0.54 -2.64 -18.42
C ALA A 393 0.88 -2.44 -18.99
N ALA A 394 1.06 -2.59 -20.31
CA ALA A 394 2.35 -2.34 -20.96
C ALA A 394 2.75 -0.86 -20.90
N VAL A 395 1.84 0.06 -21.25
CA VAL A 395 2.10 1.51 -21.18
C VAL A 395 2.38 1.94 -19.74
N ALA A 396 1.59 1.46 -18.77
CA ALA A 396 1.81 1.78 -17.36
C ALA A 396 3.15 1.24 -16.85
N THR A 397 3.53 0.02 -17.24
CA THR A 397 4.83 -0.57 -16.85
C THR A 397 5.99 0.20 -17.46
N LEU A 398 5.90 0.56 -18.75
CA LEU A 398 6.91 1.34 -19.45
C LEU A 398 7.08 2.72 -18.81
N ALA A 399 5.97 3.43 -18.55
CA ALA A 399 5.99 4.73 -17.90
C ALA A 399 6.57 4.66 -16.48
N GLY A 400 6.19 3.62 -15.71
CA GLY A 400 6.75 3.37 -14.38
C GLY A 400 8.26 3.07 -14.44
N ALA A 401 8.69 2.23 -15.38
CA ALA A 401 10.10 1.90 -15.57
C ALA A 401 10.92 3.13 -15.97
N TYR A 402 10.37 3.98 -16.83
CA TYR A 402 10.98 5.24 -17.23
C TYR A 402 11.07 6.22 -16.05
N ALA A 403 10.03 6.35 -15.24
CA ALA A 403 10.08 7.18 -14.03
C ALA A 403 11.14 6.68 -13.03
N VAL A 404 11.28 5.36 -12.87
CA VAL A 404 12.34 4.76 -12.07
C VAL A 404 13.72 5.03 -12.67
N GLY A 405 13.86 4.97 -14.00
CA GLY A 405 15.10 5.29 -14.70
C GLY A 405 15.53 6.73 -14.50
N VAL A 406 14.61 7.67 -14.76
CA VAL A 406 14.80 9.11 -14.50
C VAL A 406 15.18 9.35 -13.03
N TYR A 407 14.48 8.70 -12.09
CA TYR A 407 14.80 8.78 -10.67
C TYR A 407 16.22 8.27 -10.36
N SER A 408 16.61 7.13 -10.91
CA SER A 408 17.93 6.52 -10.70
C SER A 408 19.06 7.34 -11.30
N ASN A 409 18.74 8.18 -12.26
CA ASN A 409 19.66 9.05 -12.97
C ASN A 409 19.50 10.51 -12.53
N ASP A 410 19.28 10.72 -11.23
CA ASP A 410 19.17 12.04 -10.60
C ASP A 410 18.18 13.00 -11.26
N TRP A 411 17.04 12.48 -11.72
CA TRP A 411 15.97 13.21 -12.42
C TRP A 411 16.35 13.76 -13.79
N THR A 412 17.43 13.26 -14.40
CA THR A 412 17.82 13.64 -15.76
C THR A 412 17.30 12.62 -16.78
N PHE A 413 16.78 13.13 -17.90
CA PHE A 413 16.18 12.31 -18.95
C PHE A 413 17.19 11.65 -19.90
N GLY A 414 18.49 11.94 -19.77
CA GLY A 414 19.55 11.43 -20.65
C GLY A 414 20.91 11.35 -19.96
N GLY A 415 21.92 10.81 -20.64
CA GLY A 415 23.26 10.64 -20.08
C GLY A 415 23.35 9.53 -19.03
N TRP A 416 22.60 8.43 -19.22
CA TRP A 416 22.49 7.36 -18.23
C TRP A 416 23.79 6.56 -18.21
N THR A 417 24.56 6.67 -17.12
CA THR A 417 25.88 6.03 -17.00
C THR A 417 25.81 4.63 -16.38
N GLU A 418 24.78 4.34 -15.58
CA GLU A 418 24.62 3.06 -14.87
C GLU A 418 23.44 2.23 -15.41
N LEU A 419 23.41 2.00 -16.73
CA LEU A 419 22.29 1.34 -17.42
C LEU A 419 21.89 -0.01 -16.81
N THR A 420 22.88 -0.84 -16.42
CA THR A 420 22.66 -2.14 -15.77
C THR A 420 21.92 -1.99 -14.44
N ARG A 421 22.30 -0.98 -13.63
CA ARG A 421 21.62 -0.66 -12.38
C ARG A 421 20.20 -0.24 -12.68
N THR A 422 20.00 0.74 -13.55
CA THR A 422 18.68 1.27 -13.94
C THR A 422 17.74 0.17 -14.45
N ALA A 423 18.22 -0.74 -15.31
CA ALA A 423 17.45 -1.89 -15.76
C ALA A 423 17.05 -2.80 -14.60
N GLY A 424 17.96 -3.09 -13.68
CA GLY A 424 17.66 -3.84 -12.45
C GLY A 424 16.57 -3.18 -11.59
N LEU A 425 16.58 -1.84 -11.47
CA LEU A 425 15.55 -1.10 -10.73
C LEU A 425 14.20 -1.14 -11.44
N ALA A 426 14.16 -1.11 -12.77
CA ALA A 426 12.91 -1.20 -13.51
C ALA A 426 12.27 -2.59 -13.39
N VAL A 427 13.09 -3.65 -13.38
CA VAL A 427 12.66 -5.05 -13.28
C VAL A 427 11.81 -5.33 -12.04
N SER A 428 12.08 -4.65 -10.94
CA SER A 428 11.31 -4.83 -9.71
C SER A 428 9.84 -4.41 -9.81
N LEU A 429 9.49 -3.55 -10.78
CA LEU A 429 8.10 -3.18 -11.01
C LEU A 429 7.25 -4.40 -11.40
N ALA A 430 7.88 -5.46 -11.90
CA ALA A 430 7.23 -6.74 -12.19
C ALA A 430 6.78 -7.50 -10.92
N VAL A 431 7.27 -7.15 -9.73
CA VAL A 431 6.86 -7.81 -8.47
C VAL A 431 5.35 -7.69 -8.25
N VAL A 432 4.75 -6.52 -8.52
CA VAL A 432 3.31 -6.28 -8.33
C VAL A 432 2.43 -7.18 -9.22
N PRO A 433 2.62 -7.23 -10.55
CA PRO A 433 1.83 -8.11 -11.40
C PRO A 433 2.13 -9.59 -11.17
N LEU A 434 3.36 -9.98 -10.83
CA LEU A 434 3.71 -11.37 -10.45
C LEU A 434 2.99 -11.82 -9.17
N ALA A 435 2.98 -10.95 -8.16
CA ALA A 435 2.24 -11.14 -6.92
C ALA A 435 0.74 -11.30 -7.15
N PHE A 436 0.16 -10.43 -7.99
CA PHE A 436 -1.25 -10.50 -8.36
C PHE A 436 -1.56 -11.81 -9.09
N ALA A 437 -0.73 -12.22 -10.04
CA ALA A 437 -0.86 -13.48 -10.73
C ALA A 437 -0.78 -14.67 -9.77
N ALA A 438 0.21 -14.71 -8.88
CA ALA A 438 0.34 -15.75 -7.85
C ALA A 438 -0.90 -15.84 -6.96
N TYR A 439 -1.48 -14.70 -6.58
CA TYR A 439 -2.73 -14.66 -5.82
C TYR A 439 -3.91 -15.26 -6.59
N THR A 440 -4.12 -14.82 -7.82
CA THR A 440 -5.22 -15.32 -8.66
C THR A 440 -5.06 -16.81 -8.95
N ALA A 441 -3.82 -17.27 -9.05
CA ALA A 441 -3.46 -18.66 -9.16
C ALA A 441 -3.87 -19.45 -7.91
N TYR A 442 -3.39 -19.04 -6.74
CA TYR A 442 -3.74 -19.65 -5.45
C TYR A 442 -5.26 -19.75 -5.25
N ARG A 443 -6.01 -18.68 -5.54
CA ARG A 443 -7.47 -18.66 -5.37
C ARG A 443 -8.20 -19.65 -6.29
N SER A 444 -7.56 -20.04 -7.39
CA SER A 444 -8.16 -20.89 -8.41
C SER A 444 -7.46 -22.24 -8.56
N ALA A 445 -6.74 -22.65 -7.50
CA ALA A 445 -5.85 -23.82 -7.35
C ALA A 445 -6.50 -25.21 -7.51
N ARG A 446 -7.60 -25.32 -8.25
CA ARG A 446 -8.18 -26.61 -8.68
C ARG A 446 -7.56 -27.14 -9.97
N GLN A 447 -6.64 -26.40 -10.59
CA GLN A 447 -6.02 -26.73 -11.87
C GLN A 447 -4.50 -26.67 -11.77
N VAL A 448 -3.83 -27.74 -12.21
CA VAL A 448 -2.36 -27.86 -12.25
C VAL A 448 -1.64 -26.67 -12.91
N PRO A 449 -2.03 -26.17 -14.11
CA PRO A 449 -1.33 -25.05 -14.76
C PRO A 449 -1.39 -23.76 -13.95
N VAL A 450 -2.46 -23.59 -13.16
CA VAL A 450 -2.65 -22.44 -12.30
C VAL A 450 -1.71 -22.51 -11.10
N VAL A 451 -1.57 -23.68 -10.47
CA VAL A 451 -0.61 -23.90 -9.36
C VAL A 451 0.82 -23.70 -9.85
N ALA A 452 1.16 -24.20 -11.04
CA ALA A 452 2.47 -24.01 -11.65
C ALA A 452 2.80 -22.52 -11.87
N ALA A 453 1.86 -21.73 -12.40
CA ALA A 453 2.05 -20.28 -12.54
C ALA A 453 2.26 -19.59 -11.18
N GLY A 454 1.52 -20.01 -10.14
CA GLY A 454 1.68 -19.48 -8.80
C GLY A 454 3.05 -19.79 -8.18
N LEU A 455 3.53 -21.02 -8.32
CA LEU A 455 4.85 -21.45 -7.86
C LEU A 455 5.98 -20.77 -8.64
N LEU A 456 5.84 -20.60 -9.96
CA LEU A 456 6.80 -19.89 -10.80
C LEU A 456 6.93 -18.42 -10.36
N CYS A 457 5.80 -17.72 -10.19
CA CYS A 457 5.79 -16.34 -9.69
C CYS A 457 6.38 -16.25 -8.27
N ALA A 458 5.98 -17.14 -7.36
CA ALA A 458 6.47 -17.13 -5.98
C ALA A 458 7.95 -17.50 -5.86
N GLY A 459 8.43 -18.45 -6.66
CA GLY A 459 9.83 -18.85 -6.74
C GLY A 459 10.71 -17.75 -7.35
N TRP A 460 10.24 -17.06 -8.39
CA TRP A 460 10.93 -15.90 -8.96
C TRP A 460 10.99 -14.74 -7.96
N LEU A 461 9.88 -14.45 -7.27
CA LEU A 461 9.86 -13.48 -6.18
C LEU A 461 10.82 -13.89 -5.06
N GLY A 462 10.84 -15.17 -4.68
CA GLY A 462 11.80 -15.69 -3.72
C GLY A 462 13.23 -15.44 -4.19
N TRP A 463 13.57 -15.81 -5.43
CA TRP A 463 14.93 -15.68 -5.97
C TRP A 463 15.38 -14.22 -6.10
N LEU A 464 14.50 -13.29 -6.48
CA LEU A 464 14.79 -11.86 -6.45
C LEU A 464 15.07 -11.32 -5.03
N MET A 465 14.66 -12.04 -3.98
CA MET A 465 14.71 -11.59 -2.58
C MET A 465 15.69 -12.40 -1.72
N LEU A 466 16.01 -13.63 -2.14
CA LEU A 466 16.77 -14.65 -1.41
C LEU A 466 18.26 -14.34 -1.21
N PRO A 467 18.99 -13.67 -2.13
CA PRO A 467 20.39 -13.31 -1.89
C PRO A 467 20.57 -12.42 -0.65
N GLU A 468 19.53 -11.69 -0.26
CA GLU A 468 19.53 -10.71 0.83
C GLU A 468 18.97 -11.29 2.15
N LEU A 469 18.51 -12.55 2.19
CA LEU A 469 17.76 -13.11 3.33
C LEU A 469 18.45 -12.95 4.71
N PRO A 470 19.79 -13.03 4.84
CA PRO A 470 20.49 -12.76 6.10
C PRO A 470 20.32 -11.31 6.61
N ALA A 471 20.17 -10.33 5.71
CA ALA A 471 19.96 -8.92 6.05
C ALA A 471 18.54 -8.61 6.56
N TRP A 472 17.62 -9.59 6.54
CA TRP A 472 16.24 -9.41 7.01
C TRP A 472 16.10 -9.44 8.53
N GLY A 473 17.19 -9.72 9.26
CA GLY A 473 17.26 -9.62 10.72
C GLY A 473 16.06 -10.28 11.43
N PRO A 474 15.53 -9.69 12.53
CA PRO A 474 14.46 -10.29 13.32
C PRO A 474 13.09 -10.34 12.62
N VAL A 475 12.93 -9.81 11.40
CA VAL A 475 11.65 -9.83 10.66
C VAL A 475 11.30 -11.24 10.19
N LEU A 476 12.29 -12.04 9.82
CA LEU A 476 12.11 -13.46 9.45
C LEU A 476 11.56 -14.31 10.60
N PRO A 477 12.14 -14.29 11.82
CA PRO A 477 11.57 -15.02 12.95
C PRO A 477 10.19 -14.50 13.34
N VAL A 478 9.86 -13.21 13.16
CA VAL A 478 8.51 -12.70 13.42
C VAL A 478 7.49 -13.20 12.39
N LEU A 479 7.83 -13.24 11.10
CA LEU A 479 6.95 -13.78 10.05
C LEU A 479 6.81 -15.30 10.16
N ALA A 480 7.89 -16.01 10.48
CA ALA A 480 7.88 -17.45 10.75
C ALA A 480 7.12 -17.77 12.03
N ALA A 481 7.29 -16.98 13.10
CA ALA A 481 6.54 -17.10 14.34
C ALA A 481 5.05 -16.80 14.13
N ALA A 482 4.68 -15.81 13.32
CA ALA A 482 3.27 -15.57 12.98
C ALA A 482 2.63 -16.76 12.24
N GLY A 483 3.39 -17.43 11.37
CA GLY A 483 3.00 -18.69 10.72
C GLY A 483 2.87 -19.86 11.71
N LEU A 484 3.85 -20.04 12.60
CA LEU A 484 3.89 -21.11 13.60
C LEU A 484 2.86 -20.92 14.71
N VAL A 485 2.65 -19.70 15.21
CA VAL A 485 1.60 -19.36 16.18
C VAL A 485 0.23 -19.60 15.57
N ARG A 486 0.02 -19.25 14.30
CA ARG A 486 -1.24 -19.58 13.60
C ARG A 486 -1.41 -21.08 13.42
N ALA A 487 -0.34 -21.83 13.12
CA ALA A 487 -0.39 -23.29 13.04
C ALA A 487 -0.74 -23.90 14.40
N ALA A 488 -0.10 -23.46 15.48
CA ALA A 488 -0.35 -23.89 16.85
C ALA A 488 -1.78 -23.57 17.33
N LEU A 489 -2.29 -22.37 17.02
CA LEU A 489 -3.66 -21.96 17.35
C LEU A 489 -4.72 -22.63 16.46
N SER A 490 -4.31 -23.25 15.34
CA SER A 490 -5.20 -24.04 14.48
C SER A 490 -5.25 -25.52 14.83
N ILE A 491 -4.40 -25.99 15.75
CA ILE A 491 -4.53 -27.33 16.33
C ILE A 491 -5.82 -27.32 17.15
N PRO A 492 -6.86 -28.07 16.76
CA PRO A 492 -8.07 -28.17 17.56
C PRO A 492 -7.66 -28.67 18.93
N ALA A 493 -8.06 -27.97 20.00
CA ALA A 493 -7.89 -28.47 21.36
C ALA A 493 -8.37 -29.93 21.36
N TRP A 494 -7.45 -30.85 21.66
CA TRP A 494 -7.70 -32.29 21.61
C TRP A 494 -8.87 -32.56 22.53
N ARG A 495 -10.07 -32.69 21.94
CA ARG A 495 -11.24 -33.17 22.65
C ARG A 495 -10.93 -34.62 22.89
N GLY A 496 -10.38 -34.91 24.07
CA GLY A 496 -10.37 -36.26 24.60
C GLY A 496 -11.77 -36.81 24.35
N ARG A 497 -11.86 -37.87 23.54
CA ARG A 497 -13.08 -38.64 23.42
C ARG A 497 -13.31 -39.24 24.80
N THR A 498 -13.99 -38.51 25.67
CA THR A 498 -14.75 -39.12 26.75
C THR A 498 -15.94 -39.78 26.07
N GLY A 499 -15.70 -41.01 25.60
CA GLY A 499 -16.76 -41.98 25.37
C GLY A 499 -17.40 -42.39 26.70
N PRO A 500 -18.55 -43.07 26.61
CA PRO A 500 -19.60 -43.10 27.63
C PRO A 500 -19.18 -43.61 29.00
#